data_AF-A0A528ATV2-F1
#
_entry.id   AF-A0A528ATV2-F1
#
_cell.length_a   1.000
_cell.length_b   1.000
_cell.length_c   1.000
_cell.angle_alpha   90.00
_cell.angle_beta   90.00
_cell.angle_gamma   90.00
#
_symmetry.space_group_name_H-M   'P 1'
#
loop_
_entity.id
_entity.type
_entity.pdbx_description
1 polymer ?
#
loop_
_entity_poly.entity_id
_entity_poly.type
_entity_poly.pdbx_seq_one_letter_code
_entity_poly.pdbx_strand_id
1 'polypeptide(L)'
;PNTTLAITKALIRAAIWLDENDNANRLEAVKILAKPEYVGADEAVIANSMTGTFEYEKGDKRDVPDFNVFFRHFATYPYYSDAVWYLTQMRRWG
;
A
#
# COMPACT_ATOMS: atom_id res chain seq x y z
N PRO A 1 21.40 9.34 -14.07
CA PRO A 1 21.34 8.99 -12.63
C PRO A 1 20.43 9.90 -11.78
N ASN A 2 20.40 11.22 -12.05
CA ASN A 2 19.64 12.17 -11.23
C ASN A 2 18.11 11.95 -11.27
N THR A 3 17.56 11.58 -12.44
CA THR A 3 16.12 11.30 -12.59
C THR A 3 15.68 10.13 -11.71
N THR A 4 16.42 9.02 -11.71
CA THR A 4 16.13 7.86 -10.86
C THR A 4 16.12 8.25 -9.39
N LEU A 5 17.15 8.98 -8.94
CA LEU A 5 17.22 9.46 -7.55
C LEU A 5 16.03 10.36 -7.19
N ALA A 6 15.62 11.26 -8.09
CA ALA A 6 14.50 12.15 -7.87
C ALA A 6 13.17 11.38 -7.75
N ILE A 7 12.95 10.40 -8.63
CA ILE A 7 11.75 9.56 -8.61
C ILE A 7 11.72 8.70 -7.35
N THR A 8 12.83 8.05 -6.97
CA THR A 8 12.88 7.26 -5.73
C THR A 8 12.53 8.12 -4.51
N LYS A 9 13.06 9.35 -4.42
CA LYS A 9 12.69 10.29 -3.35
C LYS A 9 11.21 10.66 -3.39
N ALA A 10 10.63 10.87 -4.57
CA ALA A 10 9.21 11.19 -4.71
C ALA A 10 8.32 10.04 -4.23
N LEU A 11 8.64 8.79 -4.61
CA LEU A 11 7.90 7.60 -4.19
C LEU A 11 7.97 7.40 -2.67
N ILE A 12 9.15 7.57 -2.06
CA ILE A 12 9.30 7.47 -0.59
C ILE A 12 8.43 8.53 0.12
N ARG A 13 8.42 9.77 -0.39
CA ARG A 13 7.57 10.83 0.20
C ARG A 13 6.08 10.56 0.04
N ALA A 14 5.67 10.00 -1.09
CA ALA A 14 4.27 9.60 -1.29
C ALA A 14 3.87 8.49 -0.31
N ALA A 15 4.74 7.50 -0.07
CA ALA A 15 4.52 6.46 0.93
C ALA A 15 4.43 7.03 2.36
N ILE A 16 5.32 7.97 2.73
CA ILE A 16 5.24 8.68 4.01
C ILE A 16 3.90 9.40 4.15
N TRP A 17 3.49 10.13 3.12
CA TRP A 17 2.24 10.88 3.12
C TRP A 17 1.03 9.97 3.31
N LEU A 18 1.00 8.78 2.70
CA LEU A 18 -0.08 7.81 2.88
C LEU A 18 -0.21 7.31 4.33
N ASP A 19 0.90 7.21 5.07
CA ASP A 19 0.94 6.68 6.43
C ASP A 19 0.96 7.76 7.53
N GLU A 20 0.95 9.04 7.13
CA GLU A 20 1.07 10.19 8.03
C GLU A 20 -0.10 10.27 9.02
N ASN A 21 0.20 10.68 10.26
CA ASN A 21 -0.78 10.91 11.34
C ASN A 21 -1.77 9.76 11.52
N ASP A 22 -1.27 8.52 11.57
CA ASP A 22 -2.09 7.31 11.69
C ASP A 22 -3.12 7.19 10.56
N ASN A 23 -2.64 7.26 9.31
CA ASN A 23 -3.43 7.10 8.08
C ASN A 23 -4.40 8.25 7.75
N ALA A 24 -4.17 9.47 8.27
CA ALA A 24 -5.07 10.62 8.07
C ALA A 24 -5.31 10.97 6.59
N ASN A 25 -4.34 10.72 5.73
CA ASN A 25 -4.38 11.07 4.31
C ASN A 25 -5.00 9.97 3.41
N ARG A 26 -5.37 8.81 3.97
CA ARG A 26 -5.84 7.66 3.16
C ARG A 26 -7.13 7.94 2.42
N LEU A 27 -8.07 8.66 3.03
CA LEU A 27 -9.34 9.02 2.35
C LEU A 27 -9.10 9.93 1.13
N GLU A 28 -8.12 10.84 1.20
CA GLU A 28 -7.75 11.65 0.04
C GLU A 28 -7.11 10.79 -1.05
N ALA A 29 -6.23 9.85 -0.69
CA ALA A 29 -5.66 8.89 -1.63
C ALA A 29 -6.73 8.05 -2.33
N VAL A 30 -7.74 7.59 -1.58
CA VAL A 30 -8.88 6.84 -2.13
C VAL A 30 -9.62 7.68 -3.18
N LYS A 31 -9.90 8.96 -2.90
CA LYS A 31 -10.53 9.88 -3.88
C LYS A 31 -9.69 10.06 -5.14
N ILE A 32 -8.37 10.10 -5.02
CA ILE A 32 -7.46 10.19 -6.17
C ILE A 32 -7.56 8.91 -7.01
N LEU A 33 -7.48 7.74 -6.37
CA LEU A 33 -7.52 6.44 -7.05
C LEU A 33 -8.89 6.12 -7.70
N ALA A 34 -9.98 6.59 -7.10
CA ALA A 34 -11.34 6.39 -7.61
C ALA A 34 -11.64 7.16 -8.91
N LYS A 35 -10.82 8.15 -9.27
CA LYS A 35 -10.99 8.89 -10.52
C LYS A 35 -10.82 7.97 -11.74
N PRO A 36 -11.55 8.22 -12.84
CA PRO A 36 -11.55 7.35 -14.03
C PRO A 36 -10.19 7.30 -14.74
N GLU A 37 -9.32 8.30 -14.55
CA GLU A 37 -7.96 8.30 -15.09
C GLU A 37 -6.99 7.37 -14.34
N TYR A 38 -7.42 6.83 -13.18
CA TYR A 38 -6.66 5.88 -12.36
C TYR A 38 -7.34 4.51 -12.31
N VAL A 39 -7.75 4.06 -11.12
CA VAL A 39 -8.40 2.74 -10.97
C VAL A 39 -9.85 2.81 -11.45
N GLY A 40 -10.53 3.96 -11.23
CA GLY A 40 -11.90 4.17 -11.68
C GLY A 40 -12.95 3.29 -10.99
N ALA A 41 -12.60 2.65 -9.87
CA ALA A 41 -13.52 1.87 -9.06
C ALA A 41 -14.20 2.74 -7.98
N ASP A 42 -15.29 2.23 -7.42
CA ASP A 42 -16.05 2.91 -6.38
C ASP A 42 -15.17 3.25 -5.15
N GLU A 43 -15.30 4.50 -4.66
CA GLU A 43 -14.51 5.03 -3.55
C GLU A 43 -14.63 4.14 -2.31
N ALA A 44 -15.83 3.63 -2.00
CA ALA A 44 -16.06 2.77 -0.84
C ALA A 44 -15.37 1.40 -0.99
N VAL A 45 -15.28 0.87 -2.21
CA VAL A 45 -14.56 -0.38 -2.48
C VAL A 45 -13.06 -0.21 -2.26
N ILE A 46 -12.48 0.90 -2.73
CA ILE A 46 -11.05 1.21 -2.53
C ILE A 46 -10.77 1.52 -1.06
N ALA A 47 -11.68 2.22 -0.37
CA ALA A 47 -11.53 2.58 1.04
C ALA A 47 -11.34 1.37 1.95
N ASN A 48 -12.03 0.25 1.70
CA ASN A 48 -11.95 -0.96 2.52
C ASN A 48 -10.49 -1.40 2.79
N SER A 49 -9.65 -1.43 1.75
CA SER A 49 -8.24 -1.82 1.90
C SER A 49 -7.33 -0.67 2.36
N MET A 50 -7.74 0.58 2.17
CA MET A 50 -6.93 1.77 2.44
C MET A 50 -7.10 2.32 3.86
N THR A 51 -8.26 2.13 4.47
CA THR A 51 -8.60 2.64 5.82
C THR A 51 -8.84 1.53 6.84
N GLY A 52 -8.56 0.27 6.49
CA GLY A 52 -8.43 -0.80 7.45
C GLY A 52 -9.72 -1.48 7.89
N THR A 53 -10.76 -1.55 7.05
CA THR A 53 -11.88 -2.46 7.32
C THR A 53 -11.95 -3.51 6.22
N PHE A 54 -11.55 -4.73 6.54
CA PHE A 54 -11.63 -5.84 5.59
C PHE A 54 -12.77 -6.78 6.00
N GLU A 55 -13.62 -7.10 5.04
CA GLU A 55 -14.70 -8.09 5.22
C GLU A 55 -14.20 -9.44 4.67
N TYR A 56 -13.91 -10.37 5.57
CA TYR A 56 -13.38 -11.70 5.20
C TYR A 56 -14.48 -12.65 4.74
N GLU A 57 -15.64 -12.56 5.40
CA GLU A 57 -16.87 -13.26 5.07
C GLU A 57 -18.05 -12.30 5.25
N LYS A 58 -19.20 -12.61 4.66
CA LYS A 58 -20.40 -11.77 4.78
C LYS A 58 -20.74 -11.55 6.26
N GLY A 59 -20.53 -10.33 6.75
CA GLY A 59 -20.76 -9.92 8.14
C GLY A 59 -19.54 -9.98 9.06
N ASP A 60 -18.41 -10.57 8.66
CA ASP A 60 -17.16 -10.57 9.44
C ASP A 60 -16.26 -9.40 9.01
N LYS A 61 -16.55 -8.23 9.58
CA LYS A 61 -15.77 -7.00 9.41
C LYS A 61 -14.85 -6.82 10.60
N ARG A 62 -13.55 -6.75 10.32
CA ARG A 62 -12.53 -6.53 11.34
C ARG A 62 -11.78 -5.24 11.06
N ASP A 63 -11.45 -4.54 12.13
CA ASP A 63 -10.57 -3.39 12.07
C ASP A 63 -9.12 -3.89 11.96
N VAL A 64 -8.49 -3.53 10.85
CA VAL A 64 -7.13 -3.87 10.46
C VAL A 64 -6.50 -2.59 9.90
N PRO A 65 -6.20 -1.58 10.74
CA PRO A 65 -5.71 -0.27 10.30
C PRO A 65 -4.39 -0.36 9.52
N ASP A 66 -3.62 -1.43 9.75
CA ASP A 66 -2.37 -1.76 9.04
C ASP A 66 -2.55 -2.80 7.93
N PHE A 67 -3.76 -2.97 7.38
CA PHE A 67 -3.97 -3.90 6.26
C PHE A 67 -3.04 -3.59 5.09
N ASN A 68 -2.87 -2.30 4.78
CA ASN A 68 -1.82 -1.80 3.91
C ASN A 68 -0.97 -0.80 4.69
N VAL A 69 0.34 -1.03 4.74
CA VAL A 69 1.36 -0.11 5.28
C VAL A 69 2.28 0.29 4.13
N PHE A 70 2.46 1.59 3.91
CA PHE A 70 3.27 2.07 2.78
C PHE A 70 4.68 2.47 3.19
N PHE A 71 4.88 2.99 4.40
CA PHE A 71 6.17 3.51 4.87
C PHE A 71 6.56 3.07 6.27
N ARG A 72 5.60 2.92 7.21
CA ARG A 72 5.92 2.47 8.57
C ARG A 72 6.62 1.11 8.55
N HIS A 73 7.33 0.79 9.63
CA HIS A 73 8.03 -0.49 9.80
C HIS A 73 9.04 -0.84 8.68
N PHE A 74 9.62 0.18 8.04
CA PHE A 74 10.55 0.02 6.92
C PHE A 74 9.94 -0.64 5.67
N ALA A 75 8.62 -0.51 5.46
CA ALA A 75 7.92 -1.13 4.32
C ALA A 75 8.51 -0.76 2.95
N THR A 76 9.07 0.44 2.79
CA THR A 76 9.73 0.86 1.53
C THR A 76 11.17 0.38 1.39
N TYR A 77 11.79 -0.19 2.43
CA TYR A 77 13.18 -0.62 2.37
C TYR A 77 13.27 -1.99 1.69
N PRO A 78 14.01 -2.11 0.58
CA PRO A 78 14.09 -3.37 -0.16
C PRO A 78 15.10 -4.31 0.52
N TYR A 79 14.65 -5.07 1.51
CA TYR A 79 15.50 -6.06 2.17
C TYR A 79 15.92 -7.17 1.19
N TYR A 80 17.22 -7.43 1.10
CA TYR A 80 17.75 -8.53 0.29
C TYR A 80 17.20 -9.90 0.71
N SER A 81 16.91 -10.09 2.00
CA SER A 81 16.31 -11.32 2.53
C SER A 81 14.99 -11.65 1.85
N ASP A 82 14.18 -10.65 1.52
CA ASP A 82 12.85 -10.84 0.93
C ASP A 82 13.00 -11.32 -0.51
N ALA A 83 13.94 -10.73 -1.26
CA ALA A 83 14.29 -11.20 -2.60
C ALA A 83 14.81 -12.65 -2.59
N VAL A 84 15.67 -13.01 -1.64
CA VAL A 84 16.15 -14.39 -1.46
C VAL A 84 14.98 -15.33 -1.13
N TRP A 85 14.05 -14.90 -0.28
CA TRP A 85 12.88 -15.68 0.07
C TRP A 85 11.96 -15.90 -1.15
N TYR A 86 11.69 -14.87 -1.95
CA TYR A 86 10.90 -15.00 -3.18
C TYR A 86 11.53 -16.01 -4.15
N LEU A 87 12.84 -15.92 -4.39
CA LEU A 87 13.57 -16.87 -5.24
C LEU A 87 13.52 -18.29 -4.67
N THR A 88 13.53 -18.42 -3.34
CA THR A 88 13.38 -19.72 -2.67
C THR A 88 11.97 -20.29 -2.87
N GLN A 89 10.91 -19.47 -2.81
CA GLN A 89 9.54 -19.93 -3.10
C GLN A 89 9.35 -20.32 -4.55
N MET A 90 9.92 -19.57 -5.51
CA MET A 90 9.91 -19.96 -6.93
C MET A 90 10.58 -21.32 -7.11
N ARG A 91 11.78 -21.53 -6.54
CA ARG A 91 12.43 -22.85 -6.60
C ARG A 91 11.60 -23.97 -5.96
N ARG A 92 10.89 -23.67 -4.86
CA ARG A 92 10.05 -24.65 -4.16
C ARG A 92 8.84 -25.08 -5.00
N TRP A 93 8.28 -24.19 -5.79
CA TRP A 93 6.99 -24.39 -6.47
C TRP A 93 7.04 -24.43 -8.01
N GLY A 94 8.20 -24.16 -8.64
CA GLY A 94 8.41 -24.23 -10.08
C GLY A 94 8.17 -22.92 -10.80
#